data_AF-A0A917X250-F1
#
_entry.id   AF-A0A917X250-F1
#
_cell.length_a   1.000
_cell.length_b   1.000
_cell.length_c   1.000
_cell.angle_alpha   90.00
_cell.angle_beta   90.00
_cell.angle_gamma   90.00
#
_symmetry.space_group_name_H-M   'P 1'
#
loop_
_entity.id
_entity.type
_entity.pdbx_description
1 polymer ?
#
loop_
_entity_poly.entity_id
_entity_poly.type
_entity_poly.pdbx_seq_one_letter_code
_entity_poly.pdbx_strand_id
1 'polypeptide(L)'
;MRLLFEASAPVRAPLAQVQRLIDDEWVLGPMLGESGRAYVDIDHRDGAVGFQGHWWYRGELSAAESTDGTVVTYRVYNIAQRAAWAVPLANRLFIGYARTVRDGVAGVAQAIEQHLAD
;
A
#
# COMPACT_ATOMS: atom_id res chain seq x y z
N MET A 1 6.60 7.08 13.57
CA MET A 1 6.71 6.55 12.19
C MET A 1 7.46 7.54 11.33
N ARG A 2 8.39 7.08 10.50
CA ARG A 2 9.06 7.92 9.49
C ARG A 2 8.67 7.43 8.09
N LEU A 3 8.15 8.31 7.24
CA LEU A 3 7.88 7.98 5.83
C LEU A 3 9.21 7.70 5.12
N LEU A 4 9.28 6.59 4.40
CA LEU A 4 10.42 6.20 3.59
C LEU A 4 10.12 6.36 2.10
N PHE A 5 8.95 5.87 1.67
CA PHE A 5 8.52 5.91 0.27
C PHE A 5 7.04 6.20 0.18
N GLU A 6 6.65 6.89 -0.88
CA GLU A 6 5.27 7.15 -1.25
C GLU A 6 5.15 7.04 -2.76
N ALA A 7 4.07 6.44 -3.23
CA ALA A 7 3.65 6.48 -4.62
C ALA A 7 2.13 6.53 -4.71
N SER A 8 1.62 7.15 -5.77
CA SER A 8 0.19 7.25 -6.02
C SER A 8 -0.12 6.79 -7.44
N ALA A 9 -1.29 6.20 -7.63
CA ALA A 9 -1.83 5.85 -8.93
C ALA A 9 -3.31 6.29 -9.02
N PRO A 10 -3.74 6.84 -10.17
CA PRO A 10 -5.14 7.16 -10.40
C PRO A 10 -5.95 5.87 -10.65
N VAL A 11 -7.23 5.91 -10.26
CA VAL A 11 -8.24 4.90 -10.50
C VAL A 11 -9.48 5.59 -11.02
N ARG A 12 -9.97 5.18 -12.19
CA ARG A 12 -11.18 5.71 -12.84
C ARG A 12 -12.45 5.11 -12.24
N ALA A 13 -12.62 5.27 -10.92
CA ALA A 13 -13.81 4.84 -10.20
C ALA A 13 -14.15 5.84 -9.08
N PRO A 14 -15.43 5.93 -8.67
CA PRO A 14 -15.85 6.73 -7.51
C PRO A 14 -15.16 6.29 -6.22
N LEU A 15 -14.81 7.27 -5.36
CA LEU A 15 -14.12 7.03 -4.09
C LEU A 15 -14.81 5.99 -3.22
N ALA A 16 -16.14 6.04 -3.11
CA ALA A 16 -16.89 5.10 -2.28
C ALA A 16 -16.80 3.63 -2.74
N GLN A 17 -16.49 3.39 -4.03
CA GLN A 17 -16.25 2.02 -4.51
C GLN A 17 -14.85 1.55 -4.13
N VAL A 18 -13.85 2.42 -4.31
CA VAL A 18 -12.46 2.14 -3.97
C VAL A 18 -12.28 1.96 -2.46
N GLN A 19 -12.92 2.82 -1.64
CA GLN A 19 -12.90 2.73 -0.19
C GLN A 19 -13.44 1.40 0.30
N ARG A 20 -14.55 0.91 -0.23
CA ARG A 20 -15.06 -0.43 0.12
C ARG A 20 -14.05 -1.53 -0.14
N LEU A 21 -13.32 -1.50 -1.27
CA LEU A 21 -12.26 -2.48 -1.55
C LEU A 21 -11.06 -2.37 -0.61
N ILE A 22 -10.80 -1.18 -0.07
CA ILE A 22 -9.78 -0.96 0.97
C ILE A 22 -10.27 -1.49 2.31
N ASP A 23 -11.51 -1.16 2.69
CA ASP A 23 -12.13 -1.50 3.97
C ASP A 23 -12.38 -3.02 4.08
N ASP A 24 -12.74 -3.68 2.98
CA ASP A 24 -12.88 -5.13 2.87
C ASP A 24 -11.53 -5.85 2.66
N GLU A 25 -10.42 -5.12 2.76
CA GLU A 25 -9.04 -5.58 2.56
C GLU A 25 -8.74 -6.16 1.17
N TRP A 26 -9.66 -6.10 0.21
CA TRP A 26 -9.50 -6.73 -1.10
C TRP A 26 -8.18 -6.31 -1.77
N VAL A 27 -7.81 -5.02 -1.64
CA VAL A 27 -6.56 -4.44 -2.20
C VAL A 27 -5.27 -5.08 -1.69
N LEU A 28 -5.29 -5.76 -0.54
CA LEU A 28 -4.11 -6.45 -0.01
C LEU A 28 -3.74 -7.68 -0.86
N GLY A 29 -4.69 -8.28 -1.56
CA GLY A 29 -4.46 -9.39 -2.48
C GLY A 29 -3.51 -9.01 -3.63
N PRO A 30 -3.87 -8.04 -4.49
CA PRO A 30 -2.98 -7.56 -5.54
C PRO A 30 -1.70 -6.88 -5.00
N MET A 31 -1.71 -6.34 -3.79
CA MET A 31 -0.53 -5.69 -3.20
C MET A 31 0.52 -6.68 -2.66
N LEU A 32 0.09 -7.71 -1.92
CA LEU A 32 0.96 -8.62 -1.18
C LEU A 32 1.02 -10.04 -1.75
N GLY A 33 0.04 -10.42 -2.58
CA GLY A 33 -0.23 -11.81 -2.92
C GLY A 33 -0.80 -12.61 -1.74
N GLU A 34 -1.34 -13.80 -2.01
CA GLU A 34 -1.94 -14.65 -0.96
C GLU A 34 -0.95 -15.00 0.15
N SER A 35 0.28 -15.37 -0.21
CA SER A 35 1.31 -15.73 0.76
C SER A 35 1.75 -14.54 1.62
N GLY A 36 1.74 -13.32 1.09
CA GLY A 36 2.20 -12.12 1.80
C GLY A 36 1.22 -11.66 2.88
N ARG A 37 -0.08 -11.88 2.69
CA ARG A 37 -1.12 -11.55 3.69
C ARG A 37 -0.97 -12.34 4.99
N ALA A 38 -0.46 -13.57 4.93
CA ALA A 38 -0.28 -14.42 6.11
C ALA A 38 0.84 -13.95 7.07
N TYR A 39 1.71 -13.02 6.65
CA TYR A 39 2.88 -12.58 7.43
C TYR A 39 2.79 -11.13 7.91
N VAL A 40 1.62 -10.49 7.79
CA VAL A 40 1.43 -9.10 8.18
C VAL A 40 0.29 -8.95 9.18
N ASP A 41 0.48 -8.04 10.12
CA ASP A 41 -0.62 -7.56 10.98
C ASP A 41 -1.38 -6.46 10.24
N ILE A 42 -2.71 -6.48 10.28
CA ILE A 42 -3.58 -5.61 9.48
C ILE A 42 -4.28 -4.62 10.41
N ASP A 43 -4.15 -3.33 10.12
CA ASP A 43 -4.72 -2.24 10.90
C ASP A 43 -5.68 -1.42 10.03
N HIS A 44 -6.93 -1.33 10.48
CA HIS A 44 -8.01 -0.63 9.78
C HIS A 44 -8.24 0.75 10.36
N ARG A 45 -8.37 1.72 9.45
CA ARG A 45 -8.78 3.08 9.78
C ARG A 45 -9.60 3.62 8.62
N ASP A 46 -10.58 4.49 8.89
CA ASP A 46 -11.49 4.98 7.85
C ASP A 46 -10.73 5.47 6.60
N GLY A 47 -10.96 4.81 5.47
CA GLY A 47 -10.35 5.13 4.18
C GLY A 47 -8.89 4.71 3.99
N ALA A 48 -8.32 3.91 4.89
CA ALA A 48 -6.98 3.33 4.72
C ALA A 48 -6.80 1.98 5.41
N VAL A 49 -6.09 1.07 4.74
CA VAL A 49 -5.63 -0.20 5.30
C VAL A 49 -4.12 -0.17 5.48
N GLY A 50 -3.67 -0.37 6.71
CA GLY A 50 -2.27 -0.55 7.06
C GLY A 50 -1.93 -2.02 7.17
N PHE A 51 -0.74 -2.41 6.75
CA PHE A 51 -0.20 -3.74 7.01
C PHE A 51 1.24 -3.65 7.50
N GLN A 52 1.55 -4.35 8.58
CA GLN A 52 2.83 -4.31 9.25
C GLN A 52 3.54 -5.67 9.13
N GLY A 53 4.73 -5.66 8.56
CA GLY A 53 5.60 -6.82 8.46
C GLY A 53 6.89 -6.58 9.25
N HIS A 54 7.28 -7.53 10.11
CA HIS A 54 8.54 -7.52 10.85
C HIS A 54 8.73 -6.30 11.79
N TRP A 55 9.99 -6.05 12.20
CA TRP A 55 10.34 -5.08 13.25
C TRP A 55 10.36 -3.63 12.78
N TRP A 56 10.37 -3.35 11.48
CA TRP A 56 10.63 -2.00 10.95
C TRP A 56 9.64 -1.50 9.91
N TYR A 57 8.79 -2.36 9.35
CA TYR A 57 8.04 -2.01 8.14
C TYR A 57 6.53 -1.94 8.40
N ARG A 58 5.94 -0.82 7.96
CA ARG A 58 4.49 -0.66 7.81
C ARG A 58 4.19 -0.11 6.43
N GLY A 59 3.48 -0.88 5.62
CA GLY A 59 2.85 -0.45 4.38
C GLY A 59 1.45 0.09 4.66
N GLU A 60 1.00 1.04 3.88
CA GLU A 60 -0.35 1.60 4.01
C GLU A 60 -0.92 2.04 2.67
N LEU A 61 -2.13 1.58 2.38
CA LEU A 61 -2.91 1.98 1.23
C LEU A 61 -4.05 2.89 1.68
N SER A 62 -4.19 4.04 1.04
CA SER A 62 -5.28 4.99 1.28
C SER A 62 -5.89 5.45 -0.04
N ALA A 63 -7.17 5.81 -0.05
CA ALA A 63 -7.82 6.43 -1.20
C ALA A 63 -8.26 7.85 -0.89
N ALA A 64 -8.14 8.73 -1.88
CA ALA A 64 -8.64 10.11 -1.82
C ALA A 64 -9.34 10.48 -3.14
N GLU A 65 -10.32 11.39 -3.06
CA GLU A 65 -11.01 11.91 -4.23
C GLU A 65 -10.06 12.70 -5.14
N SER A 66 -10.28 12.61 -6.45
CA SER A 66 -9.57 13.36 -7.48
C SER A 66 -10.53 13.77 -8.59
N THR A 67 -10.18 14.80 -9.36
CA THR A 67 -11.04 15.37 -10.41
C THR A 67 -11.58 14.31 -11.40
N ASP A 68 -10.80 13.27 -11.68
CA ASP A 68 -11.12 12.21 -12.65
C ASP A 68 -11.45 10.85 -11.98
N GLY A 69 -11.78 10.84 -10.69
CA GLY A 69 -12.14 9.62 -9.94
C GLY A 69 -11.45 9.57 -8.57
N THR A 70 -10.56 8.59 -8.40
CA THR A 70 -9.89 8.34 -7.12
C THR A 70 -8.38 8.27 -7.33
N VAL A 71 -7.61 8.72 -6.33
CA VAL A 71 -6.18 8.44 -6.25
C VAL A 71 -5.93 7.48 -5.10
N VAL A 72 -5.31 6.34 -5.42
CA VAL A 72 -4.82 5.40 -4.43
C VAL A 72 -3.36 5.73 -4.14
N THR A 73 -3.02 5.88 -2.88
CA THR A 73 -1.66 6.15 -2.43
C THR A 73 -1.15 5.00 -1.58
N TYR A 74 0.05 4.53 -1.90
CA TYR A 74 0.79 3.58 -1.11
C TYR A 74 1.95 4.26 -0.39
N ARG A 75 2.01 4.12 0.94
CA ARG A 75 3.05 4.67 1.80
C ARG A 75 3.80 3.57 2.52
N VAL A 76 5.11 3.71 2.59
CA VAL A 76 5.99 2.82 3.35
C VAL A 76 6.63 3.60 4.48
N TYR A 77 6.42 3.12 5.70
CA TYR A 77 6.93 3.73 6.91
C TYR A 77 7.98 2.84 7.59
N ASN A 78 8.98 3.49 8.16
CA ASN A 78 9.83 2.90 9.18
C ASN A 78 9.15 3.04 10.55
N ILE A 79 8.89 1.90 11.19
CA ILE A 79 8.34 1.76 12.54
C ILE A 79 9.35 1.22 13.55
N ALA A 80 10.61 0.98 13.14
CA ALA A 80 11.63 0.42 14.02
C ALA A 80 11.88 1.30 15.25
N GLN A 81 11.60 0.77 16.44
CA GLN A 81 11.90 1.46 17.70
C GLN A 81 13.37 1.32 18.12
N ARG A 82 14.03 0.23 17.70
CA ARG A 82 15.45 -0.05 17.96
C ARG A 82 16.11 -0.55 16.68
N ALA A 83 17.42 -0.32 16.55
CA ALA A 83 18.22 -0.73 15.39
C ALA A 83 17.67 -0.25 14.02
N ALA A 84 17.02 0.92 13.97
CA ALA A 84 16.51 1.51 12.73
C ALA A 84 17.61 1.73 11.66
N TRP A 85 18.88 1.82 12.08
CA TRP A 85 20.04 1.89 11.19
C TRP A 85 20.26 0.60 10.38
N ALA A 86 19.80 -0.56 10.86
CA ALA A 86 19.96 -1.85 10.19
C ALA A 86 18.94 -2.05 9.05
N VAL A 87 17.87 -1.25 9.04
CA VAL A 87 16.81 -1.30 8.02
C VAL A 87 17.33 -1.13 6.58
N PRO A 88 18.06 -0.05 6.25
CA PRO A 88 18.59 0.08 4.90
C PRO A 88 19.56 -1.06 4.55
N LEU A 89 20.31 -1.62 5.51
CA LEU A 89 21.22 -2.74 5.24
C LEU A 89 20.46 -4.04 4.90
N ALA A 90 19.41 -4.38 5.65
CA ALA A 90 18.57 -5.54 5.37
C ALA A 90 17.89 -5.47 3.99
N ASN A 91 17.60 -4.25 3.52
CA ASN A 91 16.93 -3.99 2.25
C ASN A 91 17.87 -3.58 1.10
N ARG A 92 19.16 -3.95 1.15
CA ARG A 92 20.15 -3.64 0.09
C ARG A 92 20.16 -2.13 -0.25
N LEU A 93 20.11 -1.30 0.77
CA LEU A 93 20.01 0.17 0.74
C LEU A 93 18.83 0.70 -0.07
N PHE A 94 17.74 -0.07 -0.18
CA PHE A 94 16.54 0.29 -0.94
C PHE A 94 16.76 0.55 -2.44
N ILE A 95 17.84 0.03 -3.02
CA ILE A 95 18.12 0.17 -4.44
C ILE A 95 16.95 -0.41 -5.25
N GLY A 96 16.31 0.42 -6.07
CA GLY A 96 15.15 0.04 -6.88
C GLY A 96 13.81 0.00 -6.13
N TYR A 97 13.79 0.19 -4.81
CA TYR A 97 12.57 0.06 -4.01
C TYR A 97 11.52 1.13 -4.36
N ALA A 98 11.94 2.36 -4.68
CA ALA A 98 11.03 3.40 -5.15
C ALA A 98 10.34 3.05 -6.49
N ARG A 99 10.94 2.18 -7.31
CA ARG A 99 10.27 1.62 -8.49
C ARG A 99 9.28 0.55 -8.07
N THR A 100 9.67 -0.39 -7.21
CA THR A 100 8.77 -1.42 -6.65
C THR A 100 7.51 -0.83 -6.00
N VAL A 101 7.64 0.26 -5.22
CA VAL A 101 6.51 0.95 -4.59
C VAL A 101 5.56 1.56 -5.63
N ARG A 102 6.11 2.15 -6.70
CA ARG A 102 5.31 2.69 -7.82
C ARG A 102 4.63 1.60 -8.62
N ASP A 103 5.35 0.53 -8.95
CA ASP A 103 4.82 -0.60 -9.72
C ASP A 103 3.73 -1.31 -8.92
N GLY A 104 3.90 -1.45 -7.59
CA GLY A 104 2.91 -2.04 -6.70
C GLY A 104 1.60 -1.25 -6.65
N VAL A 105 1.65 0.06 -6.40
CA VAL A 105 0.43 0.88 -6.37
C VAL A 105 -0.25 0.98 -7.75
N ALA A 106 0.53 0.98 -8.84
CA ALA A 106 0.00 0.93 -10.19
C ALA A 106 -0.71 -0.42 -10.48
N GLY A 107 -0.13 -1.53 -10.03
CA GLY A 107 -0.74 -2.86 -10.13
C GLY A 107 -2.05 -2.96 -9.35
N VAL A 108 -2.10 -2.39 -8.14
CA VAL A 108 -3.34 -2.30 -7.34
C VAL A 108 -4.39 -1.47 -8.05
N ALA A 109 -4.03 -0.29 -8.58
CA ALA A 109 -4.95 0.57 -9.31
C ALA A 109 -5.55 -0.15 -10.54
N GLN A 110 -4.71 -0.83 -11.32
CA GLN A 110 -5.15 -1.61 -12.47
C GLN A 110 -6.08 -2.75 -12.06
N ALA A 111 -5.77 -3.46 -10.98
CA ALA A 111 -6.61 -4.56 -10.50
C ALA A 111 -7.99 -4.05 -10.05
N ILE A 112 -8.06 -2.89 -9.39
CA ILE A 112 -9.33 -2.26 -9.00
C ILE A 112 -10.17 -1.94 -10.24
N GLU A 113 -9.57 -1.30 -11.25
CA GLU A 113 -10.29 -0.95 -12.48
C GLU A 113 -10.83 -2.17 -13.20
N GLN A 114 -10.05 -3.26 -13.25
CA GLN A 114 -10.49 -4.53 -13.83
C GLN A 114 -11.63 -5.15 -13.03
N HIS A 115 -11.51 -5.21 -11.70
CA HIS A 115 -12.50 -5.82 -10.82
C HIS A 115 -13.86 -5.09 -10.85
N LEU A 116 -13.86 -3.77 -11.08
CA LEU A 116 -15.09 -2.97 -11.17
C LEU A 116 -15.71 -2.93 -12.56
N ALA A 117 -14.97 -3.39 -13.59
CA ALA A 117 -15.47 -3.46 -14.97
C ALA A 117 -16.20 -4.78 -15.28
N ASP A 118 -15.95 -5.82 -14.48
CA ASP A 118 -16.62 -7.12 -14.53
C ASP A 118 -17.98 -7.11 -13.80
#